data_AF-A0A815VJE6-F1
#
_entry.id   AF-A0A815VJE6-F1
#
_cell.length_a   1.000
_cell.length_b   1.000
_cell.length_c   1.000
_cell.angle_alpha   90.00
_cell.angle_beta   90.00
_cell.angle_gamma   90.00
#
_symmetry.space_group_name_H-M   'P 1'
#
loop_
_entity.id
_entity.type
_entity.pdbx_description
1 polymer ?
#
loop_
_entity_poly.entity_id
_entity_poly.type
_entity_poly.pdbx_seq_one_letter_code
_entity_poly.pdbx_strand_id
1 'polypeptide(L)'
;FVRSSSEWSAGIKQTEHSIQNAYVELIDASKHFIYIENQFFVTIADDSTVVNDIGGALYRRILRAHKQNEKFRVYVVIPLVPGFSTRGSVRAVLYYTQRSIAKGDNSLYKRLERRGEISN
;
A
#
# COMPACT_ATOMS: atom_id res chain seq x y z
N PHE A 1 10.57 15.12 -11.66
CA PHE A 1 10.72 15.15 -10.19
C PHE A 1 9.34 15.03 -9.56
N VAL A 2 9.22 14.33 -8.43
CA VAL A 2 7.97 14.14 -7.67
C VAL A 2 8.18 14.57 -6.22
N ARG A 3 7.13 15.05 -5.54
CA ARG A 3 7.17 15.48 -4.14
C ARG A 3 5.81 15.36 -3.44
N SER A 4 5.84 15.49 -2.11
CA SER A 4 4.68 15.75 -1.27
C SER A 4 4.88 17.11 -0.63
N SER A 5 4.00 18.07 -0.92
CA SER A 5 4.14 19.44 -0.43
C SER A 5 2.77 20.09 -0.30
N SER A 6 2.66 21.08 0.57
CA SER A 6 1.41 21.78 0.86
C SER A 6 1.71 23.21 1.31
N GLU A 7 0.66 23.97 1.62
CA GLU A 7 0.79 25.35 2.08
C GLU A 7 1.73 25.49 3.28
N TRP A 8 1.59 24.64 4.31
CA TRP A 8 2.41 24.75 5.53
C TRP A 8 3.89 24.41 5.31
N SER A 9 4.21 23.57 4.33
CA SER A 9 5.57 23.04 4.12
C SER A 9 6.34 23.77 3.02
N ALA A 10 5.65 24.31 2.01
CA ALA A 10 6.26 24.93 0.83
C ALA A 10 5.55 26.21 0.35
N GLY A 11 4.53 26.71 1.07
CA GLY A 11 3.80 27.92 0.71
C GLY A 11 2.93 27.79 -0.56
N ILE A 12 2.67 26.56 -1.01
CA ILE A 12 1.87 26.32 -2.23
C ILE A 12 0.38 26.26 -1.92
N LYS A 13 -0.43 26.95 -2.73
CA LYS A 13 -1.91 26.98 -2.54
C LYS A 13 -2.58 25.64 -2.77
N GLN A 14 -2.05 24.84 -3.70
CA GLN A 14 -2.59 23.52 -4.02
C GLN A 14 -1.65 22.46 -3.45
N THR A 15 -2.18 21.57 -2.61
CA THR A 15 -1.43 20.43 -2.06
C THR A 15 -0.97 19.51 -3.19
N GLU A 16 0.34 19.34 -3.30
CA GLU A 16 0.96 18.44 -4.24
C GLU A 16 1.18 17.06 -3.60
N HIS A 17 0.75 16.02 -4.28
CA HIS A 17 0.87 14.61 -3.87
C HIS A 17 1.38 13.76 -5.06
N SER A 18 2.29 14.33 -5.86
CA SER A 18 2.80 13.74 -7.09
C SER A 18 3.57 12.43 -6.86
N ILE A 19 4.14 12.22 -5.66
CA ILE A 19 4.70 10.91 -5.26
C ILE A 19 3.62 9.82 -5.26
N GLN A 20 2.47 10.08 -4.62
CA GLN A 20 1.38 9.10 -4.55
C GLN A 20 0.83 8.79 -5.94
N ASN A 21 0.61 9.83 -6.76
CA ASN A 21 0.10 9.66 -8.12
C ASN A 21 1.04 8.79 -8.95
N ALA A 22 2.35 9.09 -8.92
CA ALA A 22 3.35 8.28 -9.62
C ALA A 22 3.36 6.82 -9.15
N TYR A 23 3.24 6.57 -7.84
CA TYR A 23 3.14 5.21 -7.31
C TYR A 23 1.93 4.46 -7.87
N VAL A 24 0.74 5.07 -7.82
CA VAL A 24 -0.50 4.45 -8.31
C VAL A 24 -0.41 4.18 -9.81
N GLU A 25 0.06 5.14 -10.60
CA GLU A 25 0.26 4.99 -12.04
C GLU A 25 1.23 3.86 -12.38
N LEU A 26 2.37 3.78 -11.68
CA LEU A 26 3.36 2.71 -11.90
C LEU A 26 2.83 1.33 -11.52
N ILE A 27 2.07 1.22 -10.43
CA ILE A 27 1.42 -0.03 -10.03
C ILE A 27 0.41 -0.46 -11.09
N ASP A 28 -0.46 0.44 -11.53
CA ASP A 28 -1.50 0.14 -12.51
C ASP A 28 -0.89 -0.21 -13.89
N ALA A 29 0.20 0.45 -14.30
CA ALA A 29 0.90 0.19 -15.57
C ALA A 29 1.80 -1.07 -15.54
N SER A 30 2.10 -1.63 -14.37
CA SER A 30 3.02 -2.76 -14.23
C SER A 30 2.56 -4.02 -14.99
N LYS A 31 3.51 -4.80 -15.53
CA LYS A 31 3.21 -5.97 -16.38
C LYS A 31 3.50 -7.32 -15.73
N HIS A 32 4.63 -7.48 -15.05
CA HIS A 32 5.09 -8.79 -14.59
C HIS A 32 5.27 -8.90 -13.08
N PHE A 33 5.90 -7.91 -12.46
CA PHE A 33 6.05 -7.90 -11.01
C PHE A 33 6.21 -6.48 -10.48
N ILE A 34 6.03 -6.36 -9.17
CA ILE A 34 6.36 -5.18 -8.39
C ILE A 34 7.27 -5.62 -7.24
N TYR A 35 8.34 -4.88 -7.01
CA TYR A 35 9.19 -5.01 -5.83
C TYR A 35 9.09 -3.72 -5.02
N ILE A 36 8.71 -3.86 -3.75
CA ILE A 36 8.58 -2.77 -2.80
C ILE A 36 9.53 -3.08 -1.65
N GLU A 37 10.51 -2.20 -1.45
CA GLU A 37 11.29 -2.14 -0.22
C GLU A 37 10.99 -0.81 0.44
N ASN A 38 10.41 -0.83 1.64
CA ASN A 38 10.03 0.40 2.32
C ASN A 38 10.10 0.24 3.83
N GLN A 39 10.32 1.35 4.54
CA GLN A 39 10.34 1.34 6.00
C GLN A 39 8.94 1.05 6.60
N PHE A 40 7.88 1.44 5.89
CA PHE A 40 6.50 1.25 6.31
C PHE A 40 5.62 0.69 5.19
N PHE A 41 4.64 -0.13 5.57
CA PHE A 41 3.59 -0.57 4.67
C PHE A 41 2.23 -0.36 5.34
N VAL A 42 1.75 0.88 5.28
CA VAL A 42 0.48 1.30 5.86
C VAL A 42 -0.45 1.79 4.75
N THR A 43 -1.38 0.93 4.36
CA THR A 43 -2.38 1.19 3.33
C THR A 43 -3.58 0.29 3.58
N ILE A 44 -4.76 0.87 3.79
CA ILE A 44 -5.99 0.15 4.13
C ILE A 44 -7.08 0.73 3.25
N ALA A 45 -7.79 -0.14 2.52
CA ALA A 45 -8.90 0.31 1.70
C ALA A 45 -10.11 0.69 2.56
N ASP A 46 -10.86 1.70 2.12
CA ASP A 46 -12.12 2.11 2.74
C ASP A 46 -12.03 2.38 4.26
N ASP A 47 -10.89 2.91 4.72
CA ASP A 47 -10.64 3.29 6.11
C ASP A 47 -10.62 4.82 6.24
N SER A 48 -11.32 5.36 7.25
CA SER A 48 -11.40 6.82 7.45
C SER A 48 -10.11 7.43 7.98
N THR A 49 -9.18 6.62 8.49
CA THR A 49 -7.90 7.07 9.06
C THR A 49 -6.73 6.91 8.10
N VAL A 50 -6.78 5.92 7.19
CA VAL A 50 -5.72 5.66 6.19
C VAL A 50 -6.24 6.00 4.79
N VAL A 51 -5.74 7.09 4.21
CA VAL A 51 -6.34 7.70 3.00
C VAL A 51 -5.54 7.50 1.70
N ASN A 52 -4.37 6.86 1.74
CA ASN A 52 -3.58 6.62 0.52
C ASN A 52 -4.15 5.43 -0.29
N ASP A 53 -3.99 5.45 -1.62
CA ASP A 53 -4.54 4.41 -2.52
C ASP A 53 -3.51 3.35 -2.97
N ILE A 54 -2.37 3.20 -2.28
CA ILE A 54 -1.32 2.26 -2.69
C ILE A 54 -1.83 0.81 -2.64
N GLY A 55 -2.48 0.42 -1.55
CA GLY A 55 -3.08 -0.90 -1.36
C GLY A 55 -4.27 -1.15 -2.27
N GLY A 56 -5.04 -0.10 -2.58
CA GLY A 56 -6.11 -0.16 -3.57
C GLY A 56 -5.57 -0.43 -4.97
N ALA A 57 -4.53 0.28 -5.40
CA ALA A 57 -3.85 0.05 -6.67
C ALA A 57 -3.26 -1.37 -6.76
N LEU A 58 -2.56 -1.83 -5.71
CA LEU A 58 -2.02 -3.19 -5.66
C LEU A 58 -3.12 -4.24 -5.80
N TYR A 59 -4.22 -4.06 -5.07
CA TYR A 59 -5.38 -4.95 -5.15
C TYR A 59 -5.95 -5.00 -6.58
N ARG A 60 -6.23 -3.84 -7.18
CA ARG A 60 -6.76 -3.76 -8.57
C ARG A 60 -5.80 -4.40 -9.58
N ARG A 61 -4.49 -4.21 -9.41
CA ARG A 61 -3.49 -4.77 -10.31
C ARG A 61 -3.40 -6.29 -10.19
N ILE A 62 -3.40 -6.84 -8.98
CA ILE A 62 -3.39 -8.29 -8.74
C ILE A 62 -4.66 -8.91 -9.31
N LEU A 63 -5.82 -8.32 -9.03
CA LEU A 63 -7.12 -8.72 -9.61
C LEU A 63 -7.08 -8.77 -11.14
N ARG A 64 -6.51 -7.76 -11.77
CA ARG A 64 -6.38 -7.71 -13.23
C ARG A 64 -5.57 -8.88 -13.77
N ALA A 65 -4.41 -9.16 -13.16
CA ALA A 65 -3.57 -10.30 -13.56
C ALA A 65 -4.31 -11.62 -13.40
N HIS A 66 -5.01 -11.82 -12.28
CA HIS A 66 -5.79 -13.03 -12.03
C HIS A 66 -6.86 -13.23 -13.12
N LYS A 67 -7.64 -12.20 -13.44
CA LYS A 67 -8.66 -12.23 -14.50
C LYS A 67 -8.09 -12.50 -15.90
N GLN A 68 -6.88 -12.04 -16.17
CA GLN A 68 -6.20 -12.22 -17.45
C GLN A 68 -5.36 -13.50 -17.52
N ASN A 69 -5.38 -14.33 -16.45
CA ASN A 69 -4.54 -15.51 -16.30
C ASN A 69 -3.04 -15.20 -16.51
N GLU A 70 -2.60 -14.02 -16.08
CA GLU A 70 -1.21 -13.57 -16.17
C GLU A 70 -0.43 -13.96 -14.92
N LYS A 71 0.79 -14.44 -15.11
CA LYS A 71 1.73 -14.61 -14.00
C LYS A 71 2.23 -13.25 -13.53
N PHE A 72 1.70 -12.79 -12.39
CA PHE A 72 2.08 -11.53 -11.76
C PHE A 72 2.50 -11.74 -10.31
N ARG A 73 3.53 -11.00 -9.86
CA ARG A 73 4.08 -11.15 -8.50
C ARG A 73 4.29 -9.81 -7.82
N VAL A 74 3.96 -9.73 -6.53
CA VAL A 74 4.25 -8.55 -5.70
C VAL A 74 5.12 -9.00 -4.54
N TYR A 75 6.29 -8.38 -4.42
CA TYR A 75 7.24 -8.60 -3.34
C TYR A 75 7.25 -7.36 -2.45
N VAL A 76 6.97 -7.53 -1.16
CA VAL A 76 6.99 -6.45 -0.17
C VAL A 76 7.99 -6.79 0.92
N VAL A 77 9.05 -6.00 1.02
CA VAL A 77 10.13 -6.13 2.00
C VAL A 77 10.02 -4.94 2.96
N ILE A 78 9.78 -5.25 4.23
CA ILE A 78 9.67 -4.28 5.32
C ILE A 78 10.48 -4.77 6.52
N PRO A 79 10.96 -3.87 7.39
CA PRO A 79 11.64 -4.27 8.61
C PRO A 79 10.72 -5.07 9.53
N LEU A 80 11.27 -6.12 10.15
CA LEU A 80 10.53 -6.95 11.12
C LEU A 80 10.06 -6.13 12.32
N VAL A 81 10.90 -5.19 12.77
CA VAL A 81 10.60 -4.26 13.86
C VAL A 81 10.85 -2.83 13.36
N PRO A 82 9.85 -1.93 13.45
CA PRO A 82 10.03 -0.53 13.14
C PRO A 82 11.16 0.12 13.96
N GLY A 83 11.98 0.96 13.34
CA GLY A 83 13.10 1.68 13.98
C GLY A 83 12.68 2.83 14.90
N PHE A 84 11.73 2.63 15.80
CA PHE A 84 11.31 3.62 16.79
C PHE A 84 11.81 3.30 18.19
N SER A 85 12.02 4.33 19.00
CA SER A 85 12.55 4.22 20.36
C SER A 85 11.51 3.80 21.41
N THR A 86 10.22 4.08 21.19
CA THR A 86 9.17 3.81 22.18
C THR A 86 8.32 2.58 21.84
N ARG A 87 7.99 1.79 22.87
CA ARG A 87 7.14 0.59 22.73
C ARG A 87 5.75 0.93 22.15
N GLY A 88 5.20 2.10 22.49
CA GLY A 88 3.90 2.56 22.01
C GLY A 88 3.90 2.80 20.50
N SER A 89 4.87 3.56 19.99
CA SER A 89 5.01 3.84 18.55
C SER A 89 5.26 2.55 17.75
N VAL A 90 6.11 1.66 18.25
CA VAL A 90 6.35 0.35 17.62
C VAL A 90 5.05 -0.45 17.50
N ARG A 91 4.26 -0.54 18.59
CA ARG A 91 2.98 -1.26 18.58
C ARG A 91 1.98 -0.66 17.60
N ALA A 92 1.88 0.67 17.55
CA ALA A 92 0.97 1.36 16.63
C ALA A 92 1.31 1.06 15.17
N VAL A 93 2.59 1.18 14.79
CA VAL A 93 3.02 0.90 13.41
C VAL A 93 2.82 -0.57 13.04
N LEU A 94 3.15 -1.50 13.94
CA LEU A 94 2.90 -2.92 13.71
C LEU A 94 1.40 -3.21 13.55
N TYR A 95 0.54 -2.58 14.34
CA TYR A 95 -0.92 -2.70 14.23
C TYR A 95 -1.42 -2.30 12.84
N TYR A 96 -1.04 -1.11 12.36
CA TYR A 96 -1.45 -0.64 11.03
C TYR A 96 -0.82 -1.46 9.89
N THR A 97 0.42 -1.91 10.04
CA THR A 97 1.09 -2.78 9.07
C THR A 97 0.34 -4.11 8.94
N GLN A 98 0.00 -4.73 10.07
CA GLN A 98 -0.79 -5.97 10.06
C GLN A 98 -2.17 -5.75 9.44
N ARG A 99 -2.83 -4.62 9.72
CA ARG A 99 -4.13 -4.29 9.10
C ARG A 99 -4.06 -4.00 7.61
N SER A 100 -2.92 -3.52 7.13
CA SER A 100 -2.70 -3.29 5.70
C SER A 100 -2.51 -4.61 4.95
N ILE A 101 -1.78 -5.55 5.53
CA ILE A 101 -1.40 -6.80 4.87
C ILE A 101 -2.48 -7.87 5.03
N ALA A 102 -2.85 -8.24 6.26
CA ALA A 102 -3.59 -9.47 6.53
C ALA A 102 -4.71 -9.42 7.57
N LYS A 103 -4.75 -8.39 8.44
CA LYS A 103 -5.73 -8.31 9.53
C LYS A 103 -6.88 -7.38 9.18
N GLY A 104 -8.10 -7.86 9.39
CA GLY A 104 -9.31 -7.12 9.10
C GLY A 104 -9.75 -7.24 7.64
N ASP A 105 -11.03 -6.97 7.46
CA ASP A 105 -11.78 -7.27 6.24
C ASP A 105 -11.32 -6.50 5.01
N ASN A 106 -10.75 -5.32 5.24
CA ASN A 106 -10.25 -4.43 4.20
C ASN A 106 -8.74 -4.58 3.94
N SER A 107 -8.07 -5.52 4.62
CA SER A 107 -6.66 -5.81 4.35
C SER A 107 -6.47 -6.38 2.95
N LEU A 108 -5.28 -6.16 2.37
CA LEU A 108 -4.99 -6.59 0.99
C LEU A 108 -5.23 -8.10 0.81
N TYR A 109 -4.70 -8.93 1.72
CA TYR A 109 -4.86 -10.38 1.67
C TYR A 109 -6.32 -10.81 1.79
N LYS A 110 -7.08 -10.28 2.77
CA LYS A 110 -8.48 -10.69 2.97
C LYS A 110 -9.38 -10.31 1.80
N ARG A 111 -9.11 -9.18 1.14
CA ARG A 111 -9.84 -8.77 -0.07
C ARG A 111 -9.58 -9.69 -1.26
N LEU A 112 -8.38 -10.25 -1.37
CA LEU A 112 -8.02 -11.24 -2.41
C LEU A 112 -8.61 -12.62 -2.08
N GLU A 113 -8.52 -13.06 -0.82
CA GLU A 113 -9.08 -14.32 -0.34
C GLU A 113 -10.60 -14.40 -0.56
N ARG A 114 -11.34 -13.33 -0.20
CA ARG A 114 -12.82 -13.27 -0.35
C ARG A 114 -13.33 -13.48 -1.76
N ARG A 115 -12.53 -13.15 -2.77
CA ARG A 115 -12.91 -13.33 -4.19
C ARG A 115 -12.52 -14.69 -4.75
N GLY A 116 -11.96 -15.58 -3.92
CA GLY A 116 -11.52 -16.91 -4.33
C GLY A 116 -10.22 -16.89 -5.15
N GLU A 117 -9.48 -15.78 -5.14
CA GLU A 117 -8.32 -15.58 -6.02
C GLU A 117 -7.01 -16.09 -5.43
N ILE A 118 -7.04 -16.46 -4.14
CA ILE A 118 -5.94 -17.12 -3.43
C ILE A 118 -6.54 -18.35 -2.76
N SER A 119 -6.19 -19.53 -3.26
CA SER A 119 -6.41 -20.82 -2.58
C SER A 119 -5.09 -21.28 -1.98
N ASN A 120 -5.13 -21.78 -0.73
CA ASN A 120 -3.98 -22.47 -0.12
C ASN A 120 -3.66 -23.77 -0.88
#